data_AF-A0A2E0ZUD2-F1
#
_entry.id   AF-A0A2E0ZUD2-F1
#
_cell.length_a   1.000
_cell.length_b   1.000
_cell.length_c   1.000
_cell.angle_alpha   90.00
_cell.angle_beta   90.00
_cell.angle_gamma   90.00
#
_symmetry.space_group_name_H-M   'P 1'
#
loop_
_entity.id
_entity.type
_entity.pdbx_description
1 polymer ?
#
loop_
_entity_poly.entity_id
_entity_poly.type
_entity_poly.pdbx_seq_one_letter_code
_entity_poly.pdbx_strand_id
1 'polypeptide(L)'
;MSAGLASIMTMLAELRNELGFSEAGIGLAIGSGFGAAFVATLVMAPHADRGKAPRLLQAGIALGICGLVLLAVGDQLWHFVIGRIVFGF
;
A
#
# COMPACT_ATOMS: atom_id res chain seq x y z
N MET A 1 4.85 13.84 -5.89
CA MET A 1 4.09 13.25 -4.76
C MET A 1 2.97 12.39 -5.35
N SER A 2 2.89 11.11 -5.00
CA SER A 2 1.84 10.22 -5.52
C SER A 2 0.49 10.62 -4.91
N ALA A 3 -0.47 11.02 -5.74
CA ALA A 3 -1.80 11.49 -5.31
C ALA A 3 -2.53 10.48 -4.41
N GLY A 4 -2.27 9.18 -4.58
CA GLY A 4 -2.87 8.13 -3.76
C GLY A 4 -2.41 8.15 -2.30
N LEU A 5 -1.14 8.47 -2.04
CA LEU A 5 -0.59 8.48 -0.68
C LEU A 5 -1.15 9.65 0.15
N ALA A 6 -1.31 10.82 -0.49
CA ALA A 6 -1.95 11.98 0.14
C ALA A 6 -3.44 11.71 0.44
N SER A 7 -4.17 11.11 -0.51
CA SER A 7 -5.59 10.79 -0.34
C SER A 7 -5.84 9.80 0.80
N ILE A 8 -5.02 8.75 0.92
CA ILE A 8 -5.14 7.75 2.00
C ILE A 8 -4.88 8.40 3.37
N MET A 9 -3.88 9.28 3.48
CA MET A 9 -3.57 9.93 4.77
C MET A 9 -4.67 10.90 5.22
N THR A 10 -5.38 11.54 4.29
CA THR A 10 -6.53 12.39 4.59
C THR A 10 -7.76 11.57 5.00
N MET A 11 -8.09 10.52 4.24
CA MET A 11 -9.23 9.62 4.52
C MET A 11 -9.02 8.74 5.76
N LEU A 12 -7.80 8.62 6.27
CA LEU A 12 -7.47 7.79 7.42
C LEU A 12 -8.24 8.20 8.68
N ALA A 13 -8.47 9.50 8.86
CA ALA A 13 -9.23 10.04 9.99
C ALA A 13 -10.71 9.67 9.90
N GLU A 14 -11.27 9.62 8.68
CA GLU A 14 -12.64 9.18 8.41
C GLU A 14 -12.78 7.65 8.55
N LEU A 15 -11.85 6.86 8.02
CA LEU A 15 -11.80 5.41 8.22
C LEU A 15 -11.71 5.01 9.70
N ARG A 16 -10.98 5.78 10.52
CA ARG A 16 -10.96 5.60 11.99
C ARG A 16 -12.34 5.78 12.60
N ASN A 17 -13.07 6.80 12.16
CA ASN A 17 -14.35 7.20 12.73
C ASN A 17 -15.49 6.28 12.27
N GLU A 18 -15.46 5.83 11.02
CA GLU A 18 -16.49 4.94 10.46
C GLU A 18 -16.32 3.47 10.88
N LEU A 19 -15.09 2.97 10.98
CA LEU A 19 -14.82 1.54 11.26
C LEU A 19 -14.47 1.25 12.72
N GLY A 20 -14.33 2.29 13.56
CA GLY A 20 -14.05 2.15 15.00
C GLY A 20 -12.69 1.50 15.32
N PHE A 21 -11.71 1.60 14.40
CA PHE A 21 -10.41 0.97 14.58
C PHE A 21 -9.58 1.62 15.69
N SER A 22 -8.85 0.78 16.43
CA SER A 22 -7.86 1.21 17.43
C SER A 22 -6.68 1.95 16.76
N GLU A 23 -6.13 2.95 17.43
CA GLU A 23 -4.98 3.74 16.96
C GLU A 23 -3.77 2.87 16.59
N ALA A 24 -3.56 1.79 17.35
CA ALA A 24 -2.51 0.82 17.08
C ALA A 24 -2.75 0.05 15.76
N GLY A 25 -4.01 -0.29 15.43
CA GLY A 25 -4.35 -0.98 14.19
C GLY A 25 -4.14 -0.11 12.96
N ILE A 26 -4.51 1.17 13.08
CA ILE A 26 -4.28 2.17 12.02
C ILE A 26 -2.77 2.37 11.80
N GLY A 27 -2.01 2.51 12.89
CA GLY A 27 -0.55 2.61 12.83
C GLY A 27 0.08 1.38 12.14
N LEU A 28 -0.46 0.19 12.39
CA LEU A 28 0.00 -1.05 11.75
C LEU A 28 -0.32 -1.09 10.25
N ALA A 29 -1.49 -0.63 9.82
CA ALA A 29 -1.84 -0.51 8.40
C ALA A 29 -0.97 0.53 7.67
N ILE A 30 -0.65 1.65 8.31
CA ILE A 30 0.30 2.63 7.74
C ILE A 30 1.71 2.05 7.67
N GLY A 31 2.20 1.51 8.79
CA GLY A 31 3.55 0.98 8.93
C GLY A 31 3.84 -0.18 7.99
N SER A 32 2.86 -1.06 7.79
CA SER A 32 2.97 -2.16 6.83
C SER A 32 3.09 -1.68 5.38
N GLY A 33 2.37 -0.62 4.99
CA GLY A 33 2.52 -0.02 3.66
C GLY A 33 3.89 0.64 3.43
N PHE A 34 4.42 1.37 4.42
CA PHE A 34 5.78 1.91 4.33
C PHE A 34 6.86 0.82 4.36
N GLY A 35 6.69 -0.19 5.21
CA GLY A 35 7.58 -1.34 5.28
C GLY A 35 7.62 -2.11 3.95
N ALA A 36 6.46 -2.33 3.32
CA ALA A 36 6.38 -2.94 1.99
C ALA A 36 7.11 -2.11 0.92
N ALA A 37 6.93 -0.79 0.91
CA ALA A 37 7.64 0.11 -0.01
C ALA A 37 9.17 0.07 0.19
N PHE A 38 9.61 -0.02 1.45
CA PHE A 38 11.02 -0.20 1.76
C PHE A 38 11.56 -1.53 1.21
N VAL A 39 10.85 -2.64 1.43
CA VAL A 39 11.24 -3.94 0.87
C VAL A 39 11.22 -3.91 -0.65
N ALA A 40 10.23 -3.27 -1.28
CA ALA A 40 10.14 -3.15 -2.72
C ALA A 40 11.31 -2.38 -3.32
N THR A 41 11.73 -1.28 -2.71
CA THR A 41 12.91 -0.53 -3.19
C THR A 41 14.18 -1.37 -3.10
N LEU A 42 14.37 -2.14 -2.02
CA LEU A 42 15.50 -3.05 -1.87
C LEU A 42 15.51 -4.19 -2.91
N VAL A 43 14.34 -4.77 -3.20
CA VAL A 43 14.22 -5.93 -4.11
C VAL A 43 14.22 -5.48 -5.58
N MET A 44 13.55 -4.37 -5.90
CA MET A 44 13.38 -3.91 -7.28
C MET A 44 14.58 -3.11 -7.80
N ALA A 45 15.35 -2.40 -6.95
CA ALA A 45 16.48 -1.59 -7.42
C ALA A 45 17.51 -2.41 -8.24
N PRO A 46 17.99 -3.59 -7.79
CA PRO A 46 18.93 -4.39 -8.59
C PRO A 46 18.33 -4.90 -9.90
N HIS A 47 17.01 -5.10 -9.95
CA HIS A 47 16.32 -5.55 -11.16
C HIS A 47 16.13 -4.40 -12.16
N ALA A 48 15.90 -3.18 -11.67
CA ALA A 48 15.78 -1.99 -12.48
C ALA A 48 17.11 -1.65 -13.16
N ASP A 49 18.22 -1.75 -12.43
CA ASP A 49 19.58 -1.49 -12.94
C ASP A 49 20.00 -2.47 -14.06
N ARG A 50 19.38 -3.66 -14.12
CA ARG A 50 19.60 -4.66 -15.18
C ARG A 50 18.77 -4.41 -16.45
N GLY A 51 18.16 -3.24 -16.59
CA GLY A 51 17.40 -2.84 -17.79
C GLY A 51 15.97 -3.41 -17.86
N LYS A 52 15.43 -3.99 -16.76
CA LYS A 52 14.05 -4.51 -16.70
C LYS A 52 13.03 -3.44 -16.26
N ALA A 53 13.42 -2.17 -16.24
CA ALA A 53 12.59 -1.06 -15.75
C ALA A 53 11.16 -1.02 -16.34
N PRO A 54 10.93 -1.21 -17.66
CA PRO A 54 9.56 -1.18 -18.21
C PRO A 54 8.66 -2.32 -17.68
N ARG A 55 9.22 -3.52 -17.46
CA ARG A 55 8.49 -4.67 -16.94
C ARG A 55 8.19 -4.53 -15.45
N LEU A 56 9.12 -3.96 -14.69
CA LEU A 56 8.91 -3.66 -13.27
C LEU A 56 7.83 -2.59 -13.08
N LEU A 57 7.79 -1.57 -13.95
CA LEU A 57 6.73 -0.57 -13.93
C LEU A 57 5.35 -1.20 -14.20
N GLN A 58 5.24 -2.09 -15.20
CA GLN A 58 3.99 -2.80 -15.48
C GLN A 58 3.55 -3.69 -14.30
N ALA A 59 4.50 -4.40 -13.68
CA ALA A 59 4.23 -5.22 -12.51
C ALA A 59 3.78 -4.38 -11.30
N GLY A 60 4.45 -3.24 -11.04
CA GLY A 60 4.08 -2.31 -9.97
C GLY A 60 2.70 -1.68 -10.18
N ILE A 61 2.34 -1.34 -11.43
CA ILE A 61 0.99 -0.86 -11.75
C ILE A 61 -0.05 -1.96 -11.50
N ALA A 62 0.21 -3.19 -11.93
CA ALA A 62 -0.70 -4.32 -11.69
C ALA A 62 -0.88 -4.60 -10.19
N LEU A 63 0.21 -4.59 -9.42
CA LEU A 63 0.19 -4.71 -7.95
C LEU A 63 -0.58 -3.57 -7.30
N GLY A 64 -0.37 -2.33 -7.75
CA GLY A 64 -1.11 -1.17 -7.27
C GLY A 64 -2.61 -1.28 -7.49
N ILE A 65 -3.04 -1.76 -8.68
CA ILE A 65 -4.46 -2.01 -8.97
C ILE A 65 -5.02 -3.09 -8.04
N CYS A 66 -4.31 -4.21 -7.88
CA CYS A 66 -4.72 -5.28 -6.97
C CYS A 66 -4.83 -4.79 -5.52
N GLY A 67 -3.88 -3.98 -5.05
CA GLY A 67 -3.90 -3.39 -3.71
C GLY A 67 -5.09 -2.46 -3.49
N LEU A 68 -5.43 -1.64 -4.49
CA LEU A 68 -6.62 -0.78 -4.44
C LEU A 68 -7.92 -1.59 -4.40
N VAL A 69 -8.03 -2.67 -5.17
CA VAL A 69 -9.21 -3.55 -5.14
C VAL A 69 -9.36 -4.23 -3.78
N LEU A 70 -8.27 -4.71 -3.20
CA LEU A 70 -8.28 -5.31 -1.86
C LEU A 70 -8.71 -4.31 -0.78
N LEU A 71 -8.25 -3.06 -0.89
CA LEU A 71 -8.65 -1.98 0.02
C LEU A 71 -10.12 -1.57 -0.16
N ALA A 72 -10.66 -1.66 -1.37
CA ALA A 72 -12.05 -1.29 -1.66
C ALA A 72 -13.08 -2.31 -1.15
N VAL A 73 -12.71 -3.59 -1.07
CA VAL A 73 -13.63 -4.68 -0.65
C VAL A 73 -13.53 -4.95 0.86
N GLY A 74 -12.47 -4.50 1.52
CA GLY A 74 -12.19 -4.80 2.91
C GLY A 74 -13.01 -4.00 3.93
N ASP A 75 -13.64 -4.71 4.87
CA ASP A 75 -14.36 -4.19 6.04
C ASP A 75 -13.60 -4.41 7.37
N GLN A 76 -12.61 -5.30 7.36
CA GLN A 76 -11.83 -5.72 8.53
C GLN A 76 -10.41 -5.14 8.46
N LEU A 77 -9.81 -4.88 9.64
CA LEU A 77 -8.45 -4.33 9.76
C LEU A 77 -7.41 -5.13 8.95
N TRP A 78 -7.53 -6.46 8.93
CA TRP A 78 -6.61 -7.33 8.20
C TRP A 78 -6.66 -7.12 6.69
N HIS A 79 -7.82 -6.81 6.12
CA HIS A 79 -7.95 -6.46 4.70
C HIS A 79 -7.19 -5.17 4.37
N PHE A 80 -7.24 -4.18 5.26
CA PHE A 80 -6.48 -2.94 5.11
C PHE A 80 -4.97 -3.13 5.23
N VAL A 81 -4.51 -3.96 6.16
CA VAL A 81 -3.08 -4.28 6.32
C VAL A 81 -2.54 -5.01 5.08
N ILE A 82 -3.24 -6.06 4.62
CA ILE A 82 -2.84 -6.82 3.43
C ILE A 82 -2.89 -5.93 2.18
N GLY A 83 -3.96 -5.16 2.02
CA GLY A 83 -4.11 -4.20 0.93
C GLY A 83 -2.98 -3.16 0.91
N ARG A 84 -2.55 -2.66 2.09
CA ARG A 84 -1.42 -1.73 2.19
C ARG A 84 -0.07 -2.36 1.88
N ILE A 85 0.13 -3.63 2.24
CA ILE A 85 1.35 -4.37 1.85
C ILE A 85 1.40 -4.52 0.33
N VAL A 86 0.30 -4.98 -0.29
CA VAL A 86 0.23 -5.19 -1.74
C VAL A 86 0.34 -3.88 -2.52
N PHE A 87 -0.31 -2.82 -2.03
CA PHE A 87 -0.24 -1.50 -2.66
C PHE A 87 1.11 -0.81 -2.46
N GLY A 88 1.77 -1.05 -1.33
CA GLY A 88 3.05 -0.46 -0.99
C GLY A 88 4.23 -1.13 -1.70
N PHE A 89 4.09 -2.38 -2.11
CA PHE A 89 5.12 -3.16 -2.79
C PHE A 89 5.16 -2.89 -4.30
#